data_AF-A0A3T1DCI0-F1
#
_entry.id   AF-A0A3T1DCI0-F1
#
_cell.length_a   1.000
_cell.length_b   1.000
_cell.length_c   1.000
_cell.angle_alpha   90.00
_cell.angle_beta   90.00
_cell.angle_gamma   90.00
#
_symmetry.space_group_name_H-M   'P 1'
#
loop_
_entity.id
_entity.type
_entity.pdbx_description
1 polymer ?
#
loop_
_entity_poly.entity_id
_entity_poly.type
_entity_poly.pdbx_seq_one_letter_code
_entity_poly.pdbx_strand_id
1 'polypeptide(L)'
;MKKQWGLRLVLMKVLVLMIVLVLIIAGCSNVNSTKKQESGASVISITDSSLKEIQQKINDHQEEINKKHSIAILSSGTGTGTIRLVIRSYGDFERVLSKSDIRGVKKTLFKKVGKEFPLEITTWECCKGTPNATGIVTDVDKDENRILVINEQEKNGNTNDPVANWVGLTEDGKVYVDGKKVPSVYDASLIGKKVSAWTTGFAHASYPGQVWALKVVLE
;
A
#
# COMPACT_ATOMS: atom_id res chain seq x y z
N MET A 1 -17.98 -5.76 -53.26
CA MET A 1 -17.99 -6.57 -52.03
C MET A 1 -18.90 -5.94 -50.98
N LYS A 2 -20.20 -6.27 -50.93
CA LYS A 2 -21.17 -5.76 -49.92
C LYS A 2 -22.30 -6.79 -49.67
N LYS A 3 -21.99 -7.98 -49.15
CA LYS A 3 -23.05 -9.00 -48.93
C LYS A 3 -22.78 -10.04 -47.83
N GLN A 4 -22.18 -9.66 -46.69
CA GLN A 4 -21.99 -10.59 -45.56
C GLN A 4 -22.33 -10.07 -44.15
N TRP A 5 -22.95 -8.90 -44.01
CA TRP A 5 -23.20 -8.30 -42.69
C TRP A 5 -24.57 -8.62 -42.07
N GLY A 6 -25.51 -9.20 -42.83
CA GLY A 6 -26.88 -9.43 -42.35
C GLY A 6 -27.06 -10.61 -41.39
N LEU A 7 -26.20 -11.63 -41.46
CA LEU A 7 -26.46 -12.90 -40.76
C LEU A 7 -26.03 -12.90 -39.28
N ARG A 8 -25.07 -12.04 -38.91
CA ARG A 8 -24.57 -11.97 -37.51
C ARG A 8 -25.51 -11.22 -36.56
N LEU A 9 -26.37 -10.34 -37.08
CA LEU A 9 -27.27 -9.54 -36.23
C LEU A 9 -28.51 -10.32 -35.76
N VAL A 10 -28.93 -11.35 -36.50
CA VAL A 10 -30.09 -12.18 -36.15
C VAL A 10 -29.75 -13.21 -35.07
N LEU A 11 -28.53 -13.77 -35.10
CA LEU A 11 -28.09 -14.73 -34.07
C LEU A 11 -27.92 -14.10 -32.67
N MET A 12 -27.49 -12.83 -32.57
CA MET A 12 -27.34 -12.17 -31.27
C MET A 12 -28.68 -11.87 -30.58
N LYS A 13 -29.77 -11.65 -31.33
CA LYS A 13 -31.09 -11.37 -30.73
C LYS A 13 -31.75 -12.62 -30.12
N VAL A 14 -31.48 -13.81 -30.68
CA VAL A 14 -32.01 -15.07 -30.15
C VAL A 14 -31.30 -15.50 -28.86
N LEU A 15 -29.99 -15.21 -28.75
CA LEU A 15 -29.20 -15.57 -27.56
C LEU A 15 -29.56 -14.73 -26.32
N VAL A 16 -29.92 -13.45 -26.50
CA VAL A 16 -30.33 -12.57 -25.39
C VAL A 16 -31.71 -12.94 -24.83
N LEU A 17 -32.61 -13.48 -25.66
CA LEU A 17 -33.94 -13.89 -25.20
C LEU A 17 -33.92 -15.18 -24.35
N MET A 18 -32.94 -16.07 -24.56
CA MET A 18 -32.81 -17.33 -23.81
C MET A 18 -32.23 -17.14 -22.40
N ILE A 19 -31.44 -16.10 -22.14
CA ILE A 19 -30.83 -15.87 -20.82
C ILE A 19 -31.82 -15.23 -19.83
N VAL A 20 -32.80 -14.47 -20.33
CA VAL A 20 -33.83 -13.84 -19.48
C VAL A 20 -34.87 -14.86 -18.97
N LEU A 21 -35.01 -16.02 -19.63
CA LEU A 21 -35.99 -17.04 -19.22
C LEU A 21 -35.51 -17.96 -18.07
N VAL A 22 -34.23 -17.91 -17.68
CA VAL A 22 -33.67 -18.80 -16.64
C VAL A 22 -33.72 -18.18 -15.23
N LEU A 23 -34.13 -16.92 -15.08
CA LEU A 23 -34.12 -16.21 -13.78
C LEU A 23 -35.45 -16.22 -13.00
N ILE A 24 -36.45 -17.00 -13.39
CA ILE A 24 -37.80 -16.94 -12.77
C ILE A 24 -38.10 -18.09 -11.80
N ILE A 25 -37.24 -19.11 -11.63
CA ILE A 25 -37.57 -20.28 -10.79
C ILE A 25 -36.46 -20.65 -9.80
N ALA A 26 -36.34 -19.85 -8.74
CA ALA A 26 -35.85 -20.26 -7.41
C ALA A 26 -36.22 -19.11 -6.46
N GLY A 27 -37.39 -19.12 -5.82
CA GLY A 27 -37.72 -20.12 -4.82
C GLY A 27 -37.58 -19.47 -3.46
N CYS A 28 -38.60 -18.69 -3.08
CA CYS A 28 -38.81 -18.23 -1.71
C CYS A 28 -38.77 -19.45 -0.77
N SER A 29 -37.84 -19.47 0.18
CA SER A 29 -37.92 -20.34 1.34
C SER A 29 -37.76 -19.50 2.59
N ASN A 30 -38.91 -19.11 3.13
CA ASN A 30 -39.07 -18.63 4.50
C ASN A 30 -38.76 -19.80 5.45
N VAL A 31 -37.68 -19.70 6.21
CA VAL A 31 -37.52 -20.46 7.45
C VAL A 31 -37.36 -19.48 8.59
N ASN A 32 -38.46 -19.31 9.31
CA ASN A 32 -38.47 -18.78 10.66
C ASN A 32 -37.68 -19.76 11.55
N SER A 33 -36.61 -19.28 12.16
CA SER A 33 -36.04 -19.89 13.35
C SER A 33 -35.47 -18.80 14.25
N THR A 34 -36.38 -18.22 15.02
CA THR A 34 -36.10 -17.46 16.23
C THR A 34 -35.43 -18.39 17.24
N LYS A 35 -34.10 -18.36 17.31
CA LYS A 35 -33.38 -18.71 18.54
C LYS A 35 -32.65 -17.47 19.01
N LYS A 36 -33.34 -16.75 19.89
CA LYS A 36 -32.79 -15.73 20.78
C LYS A 36 -31.84 -16.44 21.73
N GLN A 37 -30.57 -16.53 21.37
CA GLN A 37 -29.50 -16.91 22.28
C GLN A 37 -28.94 -15.63 22.90
N GLU A 38 -29.44 -15.32 24.09
CA GLU A 38 -28.86 -14.35 25.02
C GLU A 38 -27.45 -14.83 25.38
N SER A 39 -26.46 -14.29 24.70
CA SER A 39 -25.07 -14.23 25.15
C SER A 39 -24.81 -12.79 25.54
N GLY A 40 -24.99 -12.50 26.83
CA GLY A 40 -24.70 -11.21 27.46
C GLY A 40 -23.20 -10.91 27.51
N ALA A 41 -22.58 -10.76 26.35
CA ALA A 41 -21.41 -9.90 26.22
C ALA A 41 -21.96 -8.52 25.85
N SER A 42 -21.83 -7.56 26.76
CA SER A 42 -22.02 -6.14 26.44
C SER A 42 -21.14 -5.81 25.24
N VAL A 43 -21.72 -5.81 24.05
CA VAL A 43 -21.09 -5.26 22.86
C VAL A 43 -21.06 -3.76 23.14
N ILE A 44 -19.94 -3.31 23.71
CA ILE A 44 -19.64 -1.90 23.86
C ILE A 44 -19.77 -1.33 22.45
N SER A 45 -20.87 -0.62 22.21
CA SER A 45 -21.09 0.07 20.94
C SER A 45 -20.01 1.15 20.87
N ILE A 46 -18.94 0.83 20.15
CA ILE A 46 -17.82 1.74 19.98
C ILE A 46 -18.30 2.85 19.05
N THR A 47 -18.42 4.05 19.59
CA THR A 47 -18.77 5.25 18.83
C THR A 47 -17.58 5.76 18.05
N ASP A 48 -17.81 6.51 16.98
CA ASP A 48 -16.74 7.14 16.19
C ASP A 48 -15.81 8.04 17.02
N SER A 49 -16.34 8.72 18.05
CA SER A 49 -15.54 9.50 19.00
C SER A 49 -14.53 8.64 19.74
N SER A 50 -14.96 7.46 20.20
CA SER A 50 -14.09 6.54 20.92
C SER A 50 -13.02 5.91 20.01
N LEU A 51 -13.29 5.73 18.71
CA LEU A 51 -12.28 5.30 17.74
C LEU A 51 -11.21 6.36 17.50
N LYS A 52 -11.59 7.64 17.44
CA LYS A 52 -10.62 8.75 17.29
C LYS A 52 -9.69 8.85 18.50
N GLU A 53 -10.21 8.71 19.72
CA GLU A 53 -9.39 8.65 20.93
C GLU A 53 -8.43 7.46 20.93
N ILE A 54 -8.89 6.30 20.48
CA ILE A 54 -8.04 5.11 20.31
C ILE A 54 -6.95 5.37 19.27
N GLN A 55 -7.30 5.93 18.11
CA GLN A 55 -6.34 6.29 17.07
C GLN A 55 -5.27 7.25 17.59
N GLN A 56 -5.67 8.27 18.36
CA GLN A 56 -4.72 9.20 18.96
C GLN A 56 -3.74 8.49 19.88
N LYS A 57 -4.22 7.60 20.77
CA LYS A 57 -3.33 6.80 21.64
C LYS A 57 -2.37 5.90 20.86
N ILE A 58 -2.79 5.39 19.72
CA ILE A 58 -1.90 4.61 18.84
C ILE A 58 -0.78 5.51 18.30
N ASN A 59 -1.15 6.70 17.81
CA ASN A 59 -0.18 7.67 17.28
C ASN A 59 0.82 8.12 18.37
N ASP A 60 0.34 8.39 19.59
CA ASP A 60 1.18 8.79 20.73
C ASP A 60 2.23 7.72 21.13
N HIS A 61 1.96 6.45 20.80
CA HIS A 61 2.85 5.32 21.09
C HIS A 61 3.50 4.70 19.84
N GLN A 62 3.36 5.34 18.67
CA GLN A 62 3.75 4.76 17.39
C GLN A 62 5.24 4.37 17.36
N GLU A 63 6.14 5.26 17.81
CA GLU A 63 7.58 5.02 17.78
C GLU A 63 7.98 3.80 18.63
N GLU A 64 7.44 3.70 19.85
CA GLU A 64 7.69 2.56 20.75
C GLU A 64 7.21 1.24 20.13
N ILE A 65 6.02 1.26 19.51
CA ILE A 65 5.42 0.10 18.86
C ILE A 65 6.27 -0.32 17.65
N ASN A 66 6.67 0.64 16.82
CA ASN A 66 7.51 0.43 15.63
C ASN A 66 8.82 -0.25 16.02
N LYS A 67 9.54 0.33 17.00
CA LYS A 67 10.81 -0.19 17.48
C LYS A 67 10.67 -1.59 18.09
N LYS A 68 9.67 -1.79 18.95
CA LYS A 68 9.47 -3.07 19.65
C LYS A 68 9.23 -4.24 18.71
N HIS A 69 8.50 -4.01 17.62
CA HIS A 69 8.08 -5.08 16.70
C HIS A 69 8.86 -5.08 15.38
N SER A 70 9.84 -4.18 15.22
CA SER A 70 10.57 -4.01 13.96
C SER A 70 9.61 -3.83 12.77
N ILE A 71 8.64 -2.93 12.95
CA ILE A 71 7.68 -2.53 11.92
C ILE A 71 7.69 -1.01 11.75
N ALA A 72 7.12 -0.53 10.65
CA ALA A 72 6.72 0.85 10.49
C ALA A 72 5.21 0.92 10.24
N ILE A 73 4.48 1.68 11.06
CA ILE A 73 3.11 2.08 10.78
C ILE A 73 3.13 3.13 9.66
N LEU A 74 2.54 2.81 8.51
CA LEU A 74 2.45 3.68 7.34
C LEU A 74 1.21 4.57 7.38
N SER A 75 0.12 4.04 7.93
CA SER A 75 -1.10 4.81 8.15
C SER A 75 -1.91 4.24 9.30
N SER A 76 -2.62 5.15 9.98
CA SER A 76 -3.67 4.83 10.94
C SER A 76 -4.92 5.61 10.56
N GLY A 77 -6.09 4.96 10.62
CA GLY A 77 -7.35 5.60 10.29
C GLY A 77 -8.54 4.93 10.96
N THR A 78 -9.64 5.68 11.09
CA THR A 78 -10.93 5.18 11.52
C THR A 78 -11.81 4.91 10.30
N GLY A 79 -12.24 3.65 10.12
CA GLY A 79 -13.29 3.27 9.17
C GLY A 79 -14.63 3.06 9.86
N THR A 80 -15.60 2.45 9.15
CA THR A 80 -16.95 2.10 9.64
C THR A 80 -16.90 1.19 10.89
N GLY A 81 -16.74 1.76 12.08
CA GLY A 81 -16.68 1.03 13.35
C GLY A 81 -15.36 0.31 13.64
N THR A 82 -14.27 0.60 12.92
CA THR A 82 -12.98 -0.11 13.10
C THR A 82 -11.77 0.80 12.93
N ILE A 83 -10.68 0.48 13.64
CA ILE A 83 -9.35 1.04 13.35
C ILE A 83 -8.72 0.24 12.21
N ARG A 84 -8.22 0.93 11.20
CA ARG A 84 -7.41 0.35 10.13
C ARG A 84 -5.97 0.83 10.26
N LEU A 85 -5.03 -0.12 10.31
CA LEU A 85 -3.61 0.16 10.26
C LEU A 85 -3.00 -0.47 9.02
N VAL A 86 -2.14 0.27 8.32
CA VAL A 86 -1.23 -0.29 7.33
C VAL A 86 0.16 -0.31 7.93
N ILE A 87 0.79 -1.48 7.96
CA ILE A 87 2.14 -1.64 8.50
C ILE A 87 3.07 -2.34 7.51
N ARG A 88 4.38 -2.11 7.63
CA ARG A 88 5.42 -2.86 6.92
C ARG A 88 6.50 -3.33 7.88
N SER A 89 7.34 -4.26 7.46
CA SER A 89 8.59 -4.57 8.17
C SER A 89 9.54 -3.36 8.12
N TYR A 90 10.31 -3.15 9.19
CA TYR A 90 11.31 -2.09 9.32
C TYR A 90 12.71 -2.69 9.48
N GLY A 91 13.72 -2.09 8.85
CA GLY A 91 15.11 -2.54 8.85
C GLY A 91 15.35 -3.68 7.86
N ASP A 92 14.59 -4.77 7.97
CA ASP A 92 14.47 -5.80 6.95
C ASP A 92 13.15 -5.63 6.19
N PHE A 93 13.06 -4.60 5.35
CA PHE A 93 11.82 -4.18 4.69
C PHE A 93 11.27 -5.18 3.66
N GLU A 94 12.06 -6.17 3.22
CA GLU A 94 11.60 -7.26 2.33
C GLU A 94 11.03 -8.45 3.13
N ARG A 95 11.22 -8.49 4.45
CA ARG A 95 10.65 -9.53 5.31
C ARG A 95 9.12 -9.47 5.29
N VAL A 96 8.51 -10.63 5.01
CA VAL A 96 7.06 -10.82 5.15
C VAL A 96 6.69 -10.96 6.62
N LEU A 97 5.74 -10.14 7.08
CA LEU A 97 5.24 -10.21 8.46
C LEU A 97 4.37 -11.44 8.65
N SER A 98 4.73 -12.28 9.61
CA SER A 98 4.01 -13.51 9.94
C SER A 98 2.73 -13.22 10.73
N LYS A 99 1.82 -14.20 10.79
CA LYS A 99 0.65 -14.13 11.69
C LYS A 99 1.05 -13.92 13.16
N SER A 100 2.23 -14.38 13.57
CA SER A 100 2.73 -14.17 14.93
C SER A 100 3.12 -12.71 15.17
N ASP A 101 3.79 -12.08 14.19
CA ASP A 101 4.14 -10.65 14.24
C ASP A 101 2.87 -9.80 14.40
N ILE A 102 1.85 -10.05 13.58
CA ILE A 102 0.58 -9.30 13.62
C ILE A 102 -0.14 -9.47 14.96
N ARG A 103 -0.16 -10.68 15.53
CA ARG A 103 -0.71 -10.92 16.87
C ARG A 103 0.08 -10.17 17.96
N GLY A 104 1.40 -10.14 17.85
CA GLY A 104 2.27 -9.39 18.76
C GLY A 104 1.98 -7.89 18.74
N VAL A 105 1.86 -7.31 17.55
CA VAL A 105 1.50 -5.91 17.34
C VAL A 105 0.13 -5.61 17.96
N LYS A 106 -0.89 -6.41 17.61
CA LYS A 106 -2.26 -6.27 18.14
C LYS A 106 -2.30 -6.32 19.68
N LYS A 107 -1.60 -7.29 20.29
CA LYS A 107 -1.52 -7.40 21.76
C LYS A 107 -0.88 -6.16 22.40
N THR A 108 0.19 -5.63 21.81
CA THR A 108 0.82 -4.40 22.32
C THR A 108 -0.11 -3.20 22.18
N LEU A 109 -0.81 -3.04 21.04
CA LEU A 109 -1.78 -1.96 20.84
C LEU A 109 -2.90 -2.00 21.88
N PHE A 110 -3.50 -3.17 22.10
CA PHE A 110 -4.56 -3.34 23.11
C PHE A 110 -4.06 -3.02 24.52
N LYS A 111 -2.84 -3.46 24.86
CA LYS A 111 -2.21 -3.11 26.13
C LYS A 111 -1.99 -1.61 26.29
N LYS A 112 -1.53 -0.93 25.24
CA LYS A 112 -1.26 0.52 25.25
C LYS A 112 -2.54 1.35 25.37
N VAL A 113 -3.60 0.91 24.71
CA VAL A 113 -4.91 1.57 24.77
C VAL A 113 -5.65 1.25 26.07
N GLY A 114 -5.37 0.08 26.68
CA GLY A 114 -5.98 -0.40 27.92
C GLY A 114 -7.23 -1.26 27.74
N LYS A 115 -7.60 -1.56 26.49
CA LYS A 115 -8.75 -2.41 26.14
C LYS A 115 -8.61 -2.95 24.72
N GLU A 116 -9.37 -4.00 24.41
CA GLU A 116 -9.54 -4.46 23.04
C GLU A 116 -10.46 -3.52 22.25
N PHE A 117 -10.25 -3.46 20.94
CA PHE A 117 -11.07 -2.71 20.02
C PHE A 117 -11.04 -3.37 18.62
N PRO A 118 -12.05 -3.13 17.77
CA PRO A 118 -12.05 -3.56 16.38
C PRO A 118 -10.84 -2.96 15.67
N LEU A 119 -9.95 -3.84 15.24
CA LEU A 119 -8.68 -3.49 14.63
C LEU A 119 -8.43 -4.44 13.45
N GLU A 120 -8.26 -3.82 12.29
CA GLU A 120 -7.83 -4.42 11.04
C GLU A 120 -6.39 -3.95 10.75
N ILE A 121 -5.49 -4.92 10.57
CA ILE A 121 -4.09 -4.64 10.21
C ILE A 121 -3.86 -5.21 8.82
N THR A 122 -3.50 -4.34 7.88
CA THR A 122 -3.05 -4.71 6.54
C THR A 122 -1.53 -4.60 6.48
N THR A 123 -0.89 -5.60 5.89
CA THR A 123 0.56 -5.61 5.69
C THR A 123 0.89 -5.14 4.29
N TRP A 124 1.75 -4.12 4.19
CA TRP A 124 2.36 -3.69 2.94
C TRP A 124 3.74 -4.33 2.81
N GLU A 125 3.95 -5.09 1.74
CA GLU A 125 5.21 -5.77 1.46
C GLU A 125 6.01 -4.96 0.45
N CYS A 126 7.26 -4.62 0.77
CA CYS A 126 8.10 -3.90 -0.17
C CYS A 126 8.47 -4.78 -1.37
N CYS A 127 8.70 -4.10 -2.48
CA CYS A 127 9.71 -4.51 -3.45
C CYS A 127 9.38 -5.76 -4.30
N LYS A 128 8.16 -6.32 -4.18
CA LYS A 128 7.67 -7.42 -5.04
C LYS A 128 7.05 -6.95 -6.37
N GLY A 129 6.76 -5.66 -6.49
CA GLY A 129 6.14 -5.06 -7.68
C GLY A 129 7.14 -4.31 -8.56
N THR A 130 6.62 -3.60 -9.56
CA THR A 130 7.40 -2.67 -10.38
C THR A 130 7.96 -1.54 -9.51
N PRO A 131 9.21 -1.10 -9.75
CA PRO A 131 9.75 0.10 -9.11
C PRO A 131 8.85 1.31 -9.39
N ASN A 132 8.78 2.22 -8.42
CA ASN A 132 7.97 3.44 -8.50
C ASN A 132 8.69 4.56 -9.26
N ALA A 133 10.03 4.55 -9.24
CA ALA A 133 10.86 5.43 -10.04
C ALA A 133 11.95 4.63 -10.73
N THR A 134 12.11 4.85 -12.02
CA THR A 134 13.14 4.26 -12.87
C THR A 134 13.77 5.35 -13.72
N GLY A 135 14.98 5.13 -14.23
CA GLY A 135 15.60 6.08 -15.15
C GLY A 135 17.12 6.07 -15.07
N ILE A 136 17.74 7.18 -15.46
CA ILE A 136 19.18 7.43 -15.34
C ILE A 136 19.41 8.46 -14.23
N VAL A 137 20.45 8.25 -13.43
CA VAL A 137 20.91 9.25 -12.46
C VAL A 137 21.61 10.38 -13.21
N THR A 138 21.08 11.60 -13.11
CA THR A 138 21.65 12.77 -13.80
C THR A 138 22.30 13.76 -12.85
N ASP A 139 21.95 13.73 -11.57
CA ASP A 139 22.53 14.62 -10.56
C ASP A 139 22.48 13.98 -9.15
N VAL A 140 23.29 14.51 -8.24
CA VAL A 140 23.37 14.07 -6.84
C VAL A 140 23.40 15.28 -5.91
N ASP A 141 22.40 15.37 -5.05
CA ASP A 141 22.33 16.35 -3.97
C ASP A 141 22.87 15.68 -2.70
N LYS A 142 24.12 16.03 -2.36
CA LYS A 142 24.84 15.47 -1.21
C LYS A 142 24.31 15.99 0.12
N ASP A 143 23.79 17.21 0.15
CA ASP A 143 23.33 17.87 1.38
C ASP A 143 22.04 17.20 1.87
N GLU A 144 21.14 16.89 0.93
CA GLU A 144 19.88 16.19 1.20
C GLU A 144 19.97 14.66 0.99
N ASN A 145 21.16 14.15 0.65
CA ASN A 145 21.45 12.74 0.34
C ASN A 145 20.41 12.09 -0.59
N ARG A 146 20.26 12.64 -1.80
CA ARG A 146 19.29 12.18 -2.81
C ARG A 146 19.87 12.26 -4.22
N ILE A 147 19.33 11.45 -5.12
CA ILE A 147 19.73 11.41 -6.54
C ILE A 147 18.61 11.90 -7.44
N LEU A 148 18.94 12.63 -8.50
CA LEU A 148 17.97 13.01 -9.53
C LEU A 148 17.90 11.89 -10.56
N VAL A 149 16.71 11.34 -10.71
CA VAL A 149 16.40 10.25 -11.65
C VAL A 149 15.50 10.79 -12.74
N ILE A 150 15.94 10.66 -13.99
CA ILE A 150 15.17 11.07 -15.17
C ILE A 150 14.84 9.85 -16.03
N ASN A 151 13.56 9.68 -16.35
CA ASN A 151 13.04 8.69 -17.29
C ASN A 151 12.59 9.40 -18.56
N GLU A 152 13.45 9.46 -19.57
CA GLU A 152 13.12 10.11 -20.85
C GLU A 152 12.07 9.35 -21.68
N GLN A 153 11.78 8.10 -21.31
CA GLN A 153 10.80 7.27 -22.00
C GLN A 153 9.37 7.53 -21.51
N GLU A 154 9.18 8.26 -20.41
CA GLU A 154 7.89 8.56 -19.82
C GLU A 154 7.69 10.08 -19.70
N LYS A 155 6.50 10.56 -20.10
CA LYS A 155 6.13 11.98 -19.96
C LYS A 155 5.54 12.27 -18.59
N ASN A 156 5.87 13.44 -18.04
CA ASN A 156 5.25 13.96 -16.84
C ASN A 156 3.83 14.48 -17.13
N GLY A 157 2.84 13.58 -17.05
CA GLY A 157 1.44 13.89 -17.30
C GLY A 157 1.21 14.38 -18.73
N ASN A 158 0.61 15.56 -18.87
CA ASN A 158 0.30 16.17 -20.17
C ASN A 158 1.38 17.15 -20.67
N THR A 159 2.54 17.21 -20.01
CA THR A 159 3.65 18.08 -20.40
C THR A 159 4.57 17.39 -21.41
N ASN A 160 5.54 18.13 -21.94
CA ASN A 160 6.64 17.55 -22.74
C ASN A 160 7.86 17.16 -21.89
N ASP A 161 7.83 17.49 -20.60
CA ASP A 161 8.90 17.17 -19.68
C ASP A 161 8.92 15.66 -19.39
N PRO A 162 10.10 15.05 -19.26
CA PRO A 162 10.19 13.66 -18.84
C PRO A 162 9.77 13.49 -17.38
N VAL A 163 9.45 12.26 -16.97
CA VAL A 163 9.31 11.95 -15.55
C VAL A 163 10.67 12.13 -14.87
N ALA A 164 10.71 13.04 -13.89
CA ALA A 164 11.91 13.36 -13.12
C ALA A 164 11.59 13.33 -11.63
N ASN A 165 12.41 12.63 -10.85
CA ASN A 165 12.25 12.53 -9.40
C ASN A 165 13.58 12.66 -8.68
N TRP A 166 13.63 13.51 -7.65
CA TRP A 166 14.60 13.40 -6.58
C TRP A 166 14.24 12.19 -5.70
N VAL A 167 15.13 11.20 -5.65
CA VAL A 167 14.98 9.97 -4.89
C VAL A 167 15.89 10.02 -3.67
N GLY A 168 15.29 10.26 -2.50
CA GLY A 168 15.96 10.10 -1.21
C GLY A 168 15.77 8.67 -0.66
N LEU A 169 16.36 8.40 0.50
CA LEU A 169 16.15 7.17 1.24
C LEU A 169 15.29 7.40 2.47
N THR A 170 14.44 6.42 2.77
CA THR A 170 13.88 6.27 4.11
C THR A 170 14.98 5.89 5.11
N GLU A 171 14.72 6.07 6.40
CA GLU A 171 15.68 5.76 7.47
C GLU A 171 16.20 4.31 7.40
N ASP A 172 15.34 3.35 7.04
CA ASP A 172 15.71 1.95 6.88
C ASP A 172 15.97 1.54 5.41
N GLY A 173 16.08 2.53 4.52
CA GLY A 173 16.33 2.33 3.10
C GLY A 173 17.73 1.79 2.81
N LYS A 174 17.84 0.99 1.75
CA LYS A 174 19.11 0.38 1.32
C LYS A 174 19.38 0.63 -0.16
N VAL A 175 20.67 0.83 -0.45
CA VAL A 175 21.20 1.00 -1.81
C VAL A 175 21.95 -0.26 -2.21
N TYR A 176 21.74 -0.67 -3.45
CA TYR A 176 22.41 -1.79 -4.09
C TYR A 176 23.05 -1.31 -5.39
N VAL A 177 24.35 -1.56 -5.56
CA VAL A 177 25.08 -1.28 -6.80
C VAL A 177 25.61 -2.61 -7.32
N ASP A 178 25.28 -2.96 -8.56
CA ASP A 178 25.72 -4.20 -9.21
C ASP A 178 25.43 -5.45 -8.35
N GLY A 179 24.24 -5.46 -7.72
CA GLY A 179 23.76 -6.53 -6.85
C GLY A 179 24.34 -6.55 -5.43
N LYS A 180 25.27 -5.65 -5.08
CA LYS A 180 25.88 -5.58 -3.75
C LYS A 180 25.28 -4.45 -2.93
N LYS A 181 24.96 -4.74 -1.66
CA LYS A 181 24.56 -3.69 -0.72
C LYS A 181 25.75 -2.77 -0.47
N VAL A 182 25.55 -1.47 -0.64
CA VAL A 182 26.57 -0.42 -0.42
C VAL A 182 26.11 0.53 0.70
N PRO A 183 26.98 1.45 1.19
CA PRO A 183 26.54 2.52 2.08
C PRO A 183 25.40 3.34 1.48
N SER A 184 24.49 3.81 2.33
CA SER A 184 23.30 4.60 1.93
C SER A 184 23.62 6.07 1.59
N VAL A 185 24.87 6.40 1.32
CA VAL A 185 25.32 7.75 0.97
C VAL A 185 25.52 7.82 -0.52
N TYR A 186 24.85 8.77 -1.17
CA TYR A 186 24.99 8.98 -2.61
C TYR A 186 26.18 9.89 -2.92
N ASP A 187 26.86 9.57 -4.02
CA ASP A 187 27.94 10.39 -4.53
C ASP A 187 27.93 10.44 -6.06
N ALA A 188 28.74 11.35 -6.62
CA ALA A 188 28.75 11.65 -8.04
C ALA A 188 29.16 10.47 -8.95
N SER A 189 29.76 9.39 -8.41
CA SER A 189 30.08 8.18 -9.18
C SER A 189 28.84 7.44 -9.68
N LEU A 190 27.66 7.78 -9.14
CA LEU A 190 26.39 7.21 -9.55
C LEU A 190 25.81 7.86 -10.81
N ILE A 191 26.30 9.04 -11.21
CA ILE A 191 25.81 9.74 -12.40
C ILE A 191 26.02 8.86 -13.65
N GLY A 192 24.98 8.74 -14.47
CA GLY A 192 24.94 7.90 -15.67
C GLY A 192 24.50 6.46 -15.43
N LYS A 193 24.42 6.00 -14.17
CA LYS A 193 23.88 4.66 -13.86
C LYS A 193 22.38 4.60 -14.06
N LYS A 194 21.90 3.43 -14.48
CA LYS A 194 20.48 3.13 -14.51
C LYS A 194 20.01 2.81 -13.10
N VAL A 195 18.83 3.29 -12.74
CA VAL A 195 18.29 3.10 -11.38
C VAL A 195 16.86 2.56 -11.41
N SER A 196 16.56 1.73 -10.41
CA SER A 196 15.22 1.30 -10.04
C SER A 196 15.01 1.54 -8.54
N ALA A 197 13.97 2.28 -8.18
CA ALA A 197 13.67 2.64 -6.81
C ALA A 197 12.24 2.23 -6.42
N TRP A 198 12.12 1.52 -5.29
CA TRP A 198 10.84 1.17 -4.67
C TRP A 198 10.59 2.12 -3.52
N THR A 199 9.53 2.91 -3.64
CA THR A 199 9.24 4.03 -2.75
C THR A 199 8.12 3.70 -1.79
N THR A 200 8.04 4.49 -0.72
CA THR A 200 6.95 4.42 0.25
C THR A 200 6.57 5.83 0.70
N GLY A 201 5.38 5.96 1.29
CA GLY A 201 4.82 7.26 1.65
C GLY A 201 4.30 8.03 0.43
N PHE A 202 4.08 9.33 0.64
CA PHE A 202 3.58 10.23 -0.40
C PHE A 202 4.74 10.79 -1.22
N ALA A 203 4.52 10.93 -2.52
CA ALA A 203 5.39 11.75 -3.37
C ALA A 203 5.06 13.23 -3.13
N HIS A 204 6.06 14.08 -3.01
CA HIS A 204 5.86 15.52 -2.97
C HIS A 204 5.51 16.02 -4.38
N ALA A 205 4.40 16.76 -4.49
CA ALA A 205 3.88 17.26 -5.75
C ALA A 205 4.67 18.49 -6.25
N SER A 206 5.92 18.26 -6.67
CA SER A 206 6.80 19.25 -7.30
C SER A 206 7.33 18.75 -8.65
N TYR A 207 8.03 19.60 -9.39
CA TYR A 207 8.81 19.19 -10.55
C TYR A 207 10.27 19.67 -10.42
N PRO A 208 11.27 18.76 -10.39
CA PRO A 208 11.13 17.30 -10.28
C PRO A 208 10.32 16.86 -9.05
N GLY A 209 9.68 15.70 -9.13
CA GLY A 209 9.00 15.09 -7.99
C GLY A 209 9.98 14.75 -6.87
N GLN A 210 9.51 14.53 -5.64
CA GLN A 210 10.36 14.05 -4.55
C GLN A 210 9.75 12.82 -3.90
N VAL A 211 10.55 11.78 -3.78
CA VAL A 211 10.12 10.47 -3.26
C VAL A 211 11.18 9.87 -2.34
N TRP A 212 10.74 9.01 -1.43
CA TRP A 212 11.61 8.32 -0.48
C TRP A 212 11.57 6.81 -0.73
N ALA A 213 12.75 6.26 -1.00
CA ALA A 213 12.92 4.87 -1.34
C ALA A 213 13.24 3.99 -0.13
N LEU A 214 12.70 2.77 -0.13
CA LEU A 214 13.14 1.67 0.73
C LEU A 214 14.28 0.91 0.07
N LYS A 215 14.22 0.76 -1.25
CA LYS A 215 15.23 0.05 -2.03
C LYS A 215 15.59 0.86 -3.25
N VAL A 216 16.88 1.05 -3.46
CA VAL A 216 17.44 1.62 -4.70
C VAL A 216 18.42 0.61 -5.26
N VAL A 217 18.26 0.26 -6.54
CA VAL A 217 19.14 -0.63 -7.29
C VAL A 217 19.73 0.16 -8.44
N LEU A 218 21.06 0.15 -8.53
CA LEU A 218 21.84 0.85 -9.55
C LEU A 218 22.65 -0.16 -10.39
N GLU A 219 22.61 0.03 -11.70
CA GLU A 219 23.29 -0.76 -12.74
C GLU A 219 24.17 0.18 -13.60
#